data_AF-A0A962IFW5-F1
#
_entry.id   AF-A0A962IFW5-F1
#
_cell.length_a   1.000
_cell.length_b   1.000
_cell.length_c   1.000
_cell.angle_alpha   90.00
_cell.angle_beta   90.00
_cell.angle_gamma   90.00
#
_symmetry.space_group_name_H-M   'P 1'
#
loop_
_entity.id
_entity.type
_entity.pdbx_description
1 polymer ?
#
loop_
_entity_poly.entity_id
_entity_poly.type
_entity_poly.pdbx_seq_one_letter_code
_entity_poly.pdbx_strand_id
1 'polypeptide(L)' 'MNAMPVPAGGKPIAFIARLIQWWALLGGLLLLVIVLMTSYSAVAGFLFSSPFSGDFELTEMGIAIAAFCFLPWCQL' A
#
# COMPACT_ATOMS: atom_id res chain seq x y z
N MET A 1 14.47 -6.50 10.82
CA MET A 1 13.06 -6.06 10.91
C MET A 1 12.32 -7.19 11.60
N ASN A 2 12.20 -7.13 12.93
CA ASN A 2 11.56 -8.21 13.70
C ASN A 2 10.07 -8.21 13.37
N ALA A 3 9.55 -9.34 12.87
CA ALA A 3 8.13 -9.57 12.86
C ALA A 3 7.65 -9.45 14.32
N MET A 4 6.70 -8.54 14.57
CA MET A 4 5.95 -8.58 15.82
C MET A 4 5.40 -10.01 15.98
N PRO A 5 5.68 -10.69 17.11
CA PRO A 5 5.22 -12.05 17.30
C PRO A 5 3.69 -12.04 17.27
N VAL A 6 3.11 -12.65 16.22
CA VAL A 6 1.67 -12.91 16.16
C VAL A 6 1.30 -13.62 17.46
N PRO A 7 0.32 -13.11 18.24
CA PRO A 7 -0.10 -13.75 19.47
C PRO A 7 -0.41 -15.22 19.18
N ALA A 8 0.18 -16.13 19.97
CA ALA A 8 -0.09 -17.57 19.88
C ALA A 8 -1.51 -17.87 20.39
N GLY A 9 -2.52 -17.34 19.73
CA GLY A 9 -3.91 -17.73 19.87
C GLY A 9 -4.16 -19.06 19.15
N GLY A 10 -5.29 -19.70 19.41
CA GLY A 10 -5.65 -20.96 18.76
C GLY A 10 -5.53 -20.90 17.23
N LYS A 11 -5.39 -22.07 16.60
CA LYS A 11 -5.29 -22.28 15.13
C LYS A 11 -6.06 -21.27 14.25
N PRO A 12 -7.34 -20.91 14.53
CA PRO A 12 -8.07 -19.93 13.73
C PRO A 12 -7.52 -18.49 13.81
N ILE A 13 -7.03 -18.05 14.97
CA ILE A 13 -6.52 -16.68 15.18
C ILE A 13 -5.22 -16.48 14.41
N ALA A 14 -4.34 -17.47 14.43
CA ALA A 14 -3.09 -17.44 13.66
C ALA A 14 -3.34 -17.40 12.14
N PHE A 15 -4.37 -18.08 11.65
CA PHE A 15 -4.76 -18.06 10.24
C PHE A 15 -5.29 -16.68 9.81
N ILE A 16 -6.16 -16.07 10.61
CA ILE A 16 -6.67 -14.71 10.35
C ILE A 16 -5.53 -13.70 10.35
N ALA A 17 -4.63 -13.78 11.34
CA ALA A 17 -3.46 -12.92 11.38
C ALA A 17 -2.62 -13.04 10.09
N ARG A 18 -2.38 -14.27 9.60
CA ARG A 18 -1.65 -14.50 8.35
C ARG A 18 -2.35 -13.87 7.14
N LEU A 19 -3.67 -13.98 7.05
CA LEU A 19 -4.46 -13.40 5.97
C LEU A 19 -4.35 -11.87 5.96
N ILE A 20 -4.41 -11.24 7.14
CA ILE A 20 -4.28 -9.79 7.29
C ILE A 20 -2.87 -9.31 6.89
N GLN A 21 -1.78 -10.02 7.23
CA GLN A 21 -0.44 -9.60 6.74
C GLN A 21 -0.36 -9.64 5.21
N TRP A 22 -0.91 -10.68 4.58
CA TRP A 22 -0.95 -10.74 3.11
C TRP A 22 -1.77 -9.59 2.50
N TRP A 23 -2.89 -9.25 3.12
CA TRP A 23 -3.72 -8.13 2.69
C TRP A 23 -3.00 -6.78 2.84
N ALA A 24 -2.27 -6.59 3.94
CA ALA A 24 -1.41 -5.43 4.14
C ALA A 24 -0.28 -5.37 3.10
N LEU A 25 0.34 -6.50 2.76
CA LEU A 25 1.36 -6.55 1.70
C LEU A 25 0.80 -6.16 0.33
N LEU A 26 -0.45 -6.53 0.01
CA LEU A 26 -1.13 -6.05 -1.21
C LEU A 26 -1.31 -4.53 -1.20
N GLY A 27 -1.68 -3.94 -0.06
CA GLY A 27 -1.73 -2.48 0.11
C GLY A 27 -0.38 -1.81 -0.13
N GLY A 28 0.70 -2.41 0.39
CA GLY A 28 2.07 -1.94 0.19
C GLY A 28 2.52 -2.00 -1.27
N LEU A 29 2.15 -3.07 -1.97
CA LEU A 29 2.42 -3.21 -3.41
C LEU A 29 1.69 -2.14 -4.23
N LEU A 30 0.42 -1.88 -3.92
CA LEU A 30 -0.35 -0.81 -4.56
C LEU A 30 0.30 0.56 -4.34
N LEU A 31 0.73 0.84 -3.10
CA LEU A 31 1.45 2.07 -2.75
C LEU A 31 2.73 2.24 -3.57
N LEU A 32 3.50 1.15 -3.75
CA LEU A 32 4.69 1.16 -4.60
C LEU A 32 4.39 1.54 -6.04
N VAL A 33 3.32 0.98 -6.63
CA VAL A 33 2.89 1.30 -7.99
C VAL A 33 2.52 2.79 -8.12
N ILE A 34 1.77 3.33 -7.15
CA ILE A 34 1.40 4.75 -7.12
C ILE A 34 2.64 5.65 -7.01
N VAL A 35 3.60 5.30 -6.15
CA VAL A 35 4.85 6.07 -6.01
C VAL A 35 5.68 6.05 -7.29
N LEU A 36 5.79 4.90 -7.96
CA LEU A 36 6.51 4.81 -9.24
C LEU A 36 5.83 5.63 -10.33
N MET A 37 4.51 5.60 -10.40
CA MET A 37 3.73 6.38 -11.37
C MET A 37 3.87 7.88 -11.14
N THR A 38 3.73 8.35 -9.90
CA THR A 38 3.89 9.78 -9.55
C THR A 38 5.32 10.26 -9.77
N SER A 39 6.32 9.45 -9.42
CA SER A 39 7.72 9.75 -9.66
C SER A 39 8.01 9.87 -11.17
N TYR A 40 7.47 8.95 -11.98
CA TYR A 40 7.58 9.02 -13.44
C TYR A 40 6.92 10.28 -14.00
N SER A 41 5.70 10.62 -13.54
CA SER A 41 4.99 11.83 -13.95
C SER A 41 5.78 13.10 -13.62
N ALA A 42 6.35 13.18 -12.42
CA ALA A 42 7.17 14.32 -11.98
C ALA A 42 8.44 14.48 -12.84
N VAL A 43 9.13 13.38 -13.14
CA VAL A 43 10.33 13.38 -13.98
C VAL A 43 9.98 13.77 -15.43
N ALA A 44 8.88 13.25 -15.98
CA ALA A 44 8.41 13.59 -17.33
C ALA A 44 7.97 15.06 -17.44
N GLY A 45 7.31 15.59 -16.41
CA GLY A 45 6.97 17.01 -16.32
C GLY A 45 8.21 17.90 -16.30
N PHE A 46 9.26 17.51 -15.57
CA PHE A 46 10.50 18.27 -15.49
C PHE A 46 11.33 18.24 -16.79
N LEU A 47 11.46 17.07 -17.42
CA LEU A 47 12.32 16.89 -18.61
C LEU A 47 11.63 17.20 -19.94
N PHE A 48 10.33 16.92 -20.05
CA PHE A 48 9.60 16.97 -21.32
C PHE A 48 8.43 17.96 -21.30
N SER A 49 8.22 18.70 -20.19
CA SER A 49 7.08 19.62 -19.98
C SER A 49 5.72 18.98 -20.26
N SER A 50 5.64 17.66 -20.16
CA SER A 50 4.43 16.87 -20.42
C SER A 50 4.17 15.95 -19.22
N PRO A 51 3.61 16.49 -18.12
CA PRO A 51 3.19 15.68 -16.98
C PRO A 51 2.04 14.75 -17.37
N PHE A 52 1.90 13.63 -16.67
CA PHE A 52 0.80 12.71 -16.87
C PHE A 52 -0.50 13.33 -16.33
N SER A 53 -1.43 13.68 -17.20
CA SER A 53 -2.69 14.30 -16.80
C SER A 53 -3.55 13.31 -16.00
N GLY A 54 -3.97 13.69 -14.79
CA GLY A 54 -4.78 12.84 -13.90
C GLY A 54 -3.97 12.01 -12.88
N ASP A 55 -2.68 12.30 -12.70
CA ASP A 55 -1.83 11.69 -11.68
C ASP A 55 -2.28 12.04 -10.24
N PHE A 56 -2.74 13.27 -9.99
CA PHE A 56 -3.25 13.68 -8.69
C PHE A 56 -4.47 12.86 -8.23
N GLU A 57 -5.49 12.72 -9.07
CA GLU A 57 -6.72 11.99 -8.75
C GLU A 57 -6.42 10.51 -8.49
N LEU A 58 -5.56 9.90 -9.33
CA LEU A 58 -5.15 8.51 -9.16
C LEU A 58 -4.35 8.30 -7.88
N THR A 59 -3.51 9.27 -7.53
CA THR A 59 -2.70 9.25 -6.30
C THR A 59 -3.57 9.38 -5.05
N GLU A 60 -4.53 10.31 -5.04
CA GLU A 60 -5.46 10.50 -3.92
C GLU A 60 -6.25 9.21 -3.63
N MET A 61 -6.89 8.67 -4.66
CA MET A 61 -7.68 7.45 -4.55
C MET A 61 -6.79 6.23 -4.23
N GLY A 62 -5.62 6.12 -4.85
CA GLY A 62 -4.68 5.03 -4.63
C GLY A 62 -4.11 5.01 -3.21
N ILE A 63 -3.72 6.17 -2.67
CA ILE A 63 -3.25 6.30 -1.29
C ILE A 63 -4.37 5.97 -0.30
N ALA A 64 -5.61 6.43 -0.55
CA ALA A 64 -6.74 6.10 0.30
C ALA A 64 -6.95 4.59 0.38
N ILE A 65 -6.98 3.89 -0.77
CA ILE A 65 -7.11 2.43 -0.83
C ILE A 65 -5.96 1.75 -0.08
N ALA A 66 -4.71 2.18 -0.31
CA ALA A 66 -3.56 1.60 0.37
C ALA A 66 -3.61 1.79 1.90
N ALA A 67 -4.06 2.95 2.38
CA ALA A 67 -4.24 3.22 3.81
C ALA A 67 -5.29 2.29 4.43
N PHE A 68 -6.44 2.13 3.76
CA PHE A 68 -7.45 1.15 4.18
C PHE A 68 -6.89 -0.27 4.18
N CYS A 69 -6.05 -0.63 3.19
CA CYS A 69 -5.31 -1.89 3.12
C CYS A 69 -4.40 -2.19 4.34
N PHE A 70 -4.05 -1.19 5.14
CA PHE A 70 -3.24 -1.40 6.36
C PHE A 70 -4.07 -1.44 7.65
N LEU A 71 -5.31 -0.98 7.65
CA LEU A 71 -6.09 -0.83 8.90
C LEU A 71 -6.25 -2.12 9.73
N PRO A 72 -6.59 -3.29 9.15
CA PRO A 72 -6.70 -4.53 9.90
C PRO A 72 -5.36 -4.99 10.48
N TRP A 73 -4.25 -4.64 9.83
CA TRP A 73 -2.91 -4.93 10.36
C TRP A 73 -2.56 -4.07 11.56
N CYS A 74 -3.06 -2.84 11.63
CA CYS A 74 -2.93 -1.96 12.80
C CYS A 74 -3.84 -2.38 13.97
N GLN A 75 -4.88 -3.18 13.71
CA GLN A 75 -5.83 -3.66 14.70
C GLN A 75 -5.46 -5.04 15.29
N LEU A 76 -4.54 -5.75 14.64
CA LEU A 76 -3.92 -6.99 15.13
C LEU A 76 -2.95 -6.72 16.27
#